data_AF-A0A915BW92-F1
#
_entry.id   AF-A0A915BW92-F1
#
_cell.length_a   1.000
_cell.length_b   1.000
_cell.length_c   1.000
_cell.angle_alpha   90.00
_cell.angle_beta   90.00
_cell.angle_gamma   90.00
#
_symmetry.space_group_name_H-M   'P 1'
#
loop_
_entity.id
_entity.type
_entity.pdbx_description
1 polymer ?
#
loop_
_entity_poly.entity_id
_entity_poly.type
_entity_poly.pdbx_seq_one_letter_code
_entity_poly.pdbx_strand_id
1 'polypeptide(L)'
;DLMIAAQTIAGDTSGEPKEMSAEDRKFLESAMSDMVEKSDPVRQMKTLISELKALKEPTSEDIDNLTGIIDALENIVCQVDAAVDFCTLGGLAEVQRLMDCQCNEARVEVLRLIPTLAQHNPRVQDVMLEQEIMAALMSLLVSTDECSSVRVKALSGISAIVRAHERAY
;
A
#
# COMPACT_ATOMS: atom_id res chain seq x y z
N ASP A 1 -37.42 46.85 17.17
CA ASP A 1 -36.42 45.88 16.72
C ASP A 1 -36.23 44.75 17.71
N LEU A 2 -36.32 43.54 17.15
CA LEU A 2 -35.95 42.21 17.66
C LEU A 2 -36.62 41.68 18.94
N MET A 3 -37.77 41.03 18.70
CA MET A 3 -38.06 39.73 19.31
C MET A 3 -36.94 38.74 18.93
N ILE A 4 -36.23 38.17 19.91
CA ILE A 4 -35.50 36.92 19.73
C ILE A 4 -36.28 35.86 20.49
N ALA A 5 -37.13 35.15 19.75
CA ALA A 5 -37.71 33.90 20.20
C ALA A 5 -36.59 32.85 20.23
N ALA A 6 -36.23 32.39 21.42
CA ALA A 6 -35.44 31.17 21.58
C ALA A 6 -36.32 30.00 21.12
N GLN A 7 -36.14 29.56 19.88
CA GLN A 7 -36.69 28.30 19.40
C GLN A 7 -35.81 27.17 19.94
N THR A 8 -36.23 26.61 21.06
CA THR A 8 -35.75 25.30 21.51
C THR A 8 -36.21 24.27 20.48
N ILE A 9 -35.27 23.71 19.73
CA ILE A 9 -35.53 22.54 18.89
C ILE A 9 -35.81 21.38 19.84
N ALA A 10 -37.09 21.08 20.03
CA ALA A 10 -37.56 19.89 20.73
C ALA A 10 -37.28 18.65 19.87
N GLY A 11 -36.04 18.18 19.93
CA GLY A 11 -35.64 16.83 19.53
C GLY A 11 -35.50 15.97 20.78
N ASP A 12 -36.59 15.82 21.54
CA ASP A 12 -36.62 14.98 22.72
C ASP A 12 -36.69 13.51 22.29
N THR A 13 -35.53 12.87 22.24
CA THR A 13 -35.41 11.41 22.36
C THR A 13 -34.59 11.09 23.59
N SER A 14 -35.05 11.57 24.75
CA SER A 14 -34.59 11.11 26.06
C SER A 14 -35.14 9.69 26.32
N GLY A 15 -34.74 8.71 25.50
CA GLY A 15 -34.92 7.31 25.85
C GLY A 15 -33.90 6.95 26.93
N GLU A 16 -34.34 6.37 28.05
CA GLU A 16 -33.43 5.75 29.01
C GLU A 16 -32.48 4.80 28.26
N PRO A 17 -31.16 4.77 28.58
CA PRO A 17 -30.23 3.85 27.96
C PRO A 17 -30.76 2.42 28.09
N LYS A 18 -31.30 1.88 27.01
CA LYS A 18 -31.86 0.54 27.01
C LYS A 18 -30.70 -0.43 27.14
N GLU A 19 -30.69 -1.24 28.20
CA GLU A 19 -29.70 -2.31 28.32
C GLU A 19 -29.80 -3.23 27.09
N MET A 20 -28.67 -3.41 26.40
CA MET A 20 -28.58 -4.31 25.27
C MET A 20 -28.89 -5.73 25.74
N SER A 21 -29.67 -6.47 24.95
CA SER A 21 -29.85 -7.91 25.17
C SER A 21 -28.49 -8.61 25.08
N ALA A 22 -28.35 -9.77 25.73
CA ALA A 22 -27.10 -10.54 25.67
C ALA A 22 -26.76 -10.97 24.23
N GLU A 23 -27.79 -11.21 23.41
CA GLU A 23 -27.67 -11.56 21.99
C GLU A 23 -27.16 -10.39 21.17
N ASP A 24 -27.74 -9.19 21.34
CA ASP A 24 -27.29 -7.97 20.65
C ASP A 24 -25.89 -7.55 21.07
N ARG A 25 -25.55 -7.69 22.36
CA ARG A 25 -24.21 -7.39 22.88
C ARG A 25 -23.18 -8.33 22.25
N LYS A 26 -23.45 -9.63 22.21
CA LYS A 26 -22.56 -10.61 21.61
C LYS A 26 -22.42 -10.39 20.10
N PHE A 27 -23.51 -10.08 19.40
CA PHE A 27 -23.46 -9.73 17.98
C PHE A 27 -22.58 -8.50 17.73
N LEU A 28 -22.74 -7.44 18.52
CA LEU A 28 -21.94 -6.21 18.40
C LEU A 28 -20.46 -6.47 18.70
N GLU A 29 -20.14 -7.20 19.76
CA GLU A 29 -18.76 -7.56 20.12
C GLU A 29 -18.07 -8.37 19.01
N SER A 30 -18.79 -9.33 18.42
CA SER A 30 -18.31 -10.09 17.26
C SER A 30 -18.09 -9.19 16.03
N ALA A 31 -19.06 -8.34 15.68
CA ALA A 31 -18.94 -7.44 14.54
C ALA A 31 -17.80 -6.42 14.71
N MET A 32 -17.61 -5.90 15.92
CA MET A 32 -16.50 -4.99 16.24
C MET A 32 -15.15 -5.72 16.19
N SER A 33 -15.06 -6.93 16.72
CA SER A 33 -13.85 -7.74 16.65
C SER A 33 -13.47 -8.05 15.20
N ASP A 34 -14.43 -8.48 14.39
CA ASP A 34 -14.24 -8.72 12.96
C ASP A 34 -13.78 -7.45 12.22
N MET A 35 -14.33 -6.29 12.57
CA MET A 35 -13.94 -5.01 11.99
C MET A 35 -12.51 -4.63 12.39
N VAL A 36 -12.13 -4.82 13.66
CA VAL A 36 -10.77 -4.57 14.15
C VAL A 36 -9.79 -5.51 13.45
N GLU A 37 -10.09 -6.80 13.36
CA GLU A 37 -9.25 -7.77 12.66
C GLU A 37 -9.11 -7.43 11.17
N LYS A 38 -10.18 -7.02 10.51
CA LYS A 38 -10.16 -6.58 9.11
C LYS A 38 -9.44 -5.26 8.92
N SER A 39 -9.31 -4.43 9.96
CA SER A 39 -8.61 -3.14 9.90
C SER A 39 -7.11 -3.22 10.18
N ASP A 40 -6.58 -4.39 10.57
CA ASP A 40 -5.15 -4.57 10.85
C ASP A 40 -4.32 -4.44 9.56
N PRO A 41 -3.53 -3.35 9.40
CA PRO A 41 -2.80 -3.08 8.18
C PRO A 41 -1.73 -4.13 7.89
N VAL A 42 -1.13 -4.73 8.94
CA VAL A 42 -0.08 -5.74 8.77
C VAL A 42 -0.69 -7.06 8.29
N ARG A 43 -1.88 -7.43 8.78
CA ARG A 43 -2.62 -8.60 8.26
C ARG A 43 -3.03 -8.39 6.81
N GLN A 44 -3.61 -7.23 6.47
CA GLN A 44 -3.96 -6.92 5.09
C GLN A 44 -2.75 -6.98 4.17
N MET A 45 -1.63 -6.38 4.58
CA MET A 45 -0.38 -6.40 3.83
C MET A 45 0.14 -7.83 3.59
N LYS A 46 0.08 -8.72 4.58
CA LYS A 46 0.46 -10.14 4.41
C LYS A 46 -0.41 -10.83 3.37
N THR A 47 -1.72 -10.58 3.37
CA THR A 47 -2.64 -11.11 2.35
C THR A 47 -2.26 -10.62 0.96
N LEU A 48 -2.07 -9.30 0.80
CA LEU A 48 -1.70 -8.69 -0.48
C LEU A 48 -0.34 -9.19 -1.01
N ILE A 49 0.67 -9.34 -0.14
CA ILE A 49 1.96 -9.95 -0.52
C ILE A 49 1.77 -11.40 -0.97
N SER A 50 0.89 -12.16 -0.31
CA SER A 50 0.56 -13.53 -0.71
C SER A 50 -0.15 -13.58 -2.06
N GLU A 51 -1.01 -12.60 -2.36
CA GLU A 51 -1.69 -12.47 -3.65
C GLU A 51 -0.68 -12.10 -4.76
N LEU A 52 0.24 -11.16 -4.52
CA LEU A 52 1.36 -10.88 -5.43
C LEU A 52 2.17 -12.15 -5.73
N LYS A 53 2.48 -12.94 -4.70
CA LYS A 53 3.23 -14.19 -4.84
C LYS A 53 2.48 -15.25 -5.64
N ALA A 54 1.16 -15.25 -5.62
CA ALA A 54 0.34 -16.15 -6.42
C ALA A 54 0.40 -15.82 -7.92
N LEU A 55 0.63 -14.54 -8.27
CA LEU A 55 0.84 -14.07 -9.64
C LEU A 55 2.26 -14.43 -10.11
N LYS A 56 2.44 -15.65 -10.62
CA LYS A 56 3.76 -16.14 -11.06
C LYS A 56 4.26 -15.41 -12.32
N GLU A 57 3.48 -15.44 -13.38
CA GLU A 57 3.77 -14.79 -14.67
C GLU A 57 2.51 -14.04 -15.09
N PRO A 58 2.32 -12.80 -14.61
CA PRO A 58 1.12 -12.02 -14.91
C PRO A 58 1.04 -11.71 -16.40
N THR A 59 -0.17 -11.77 -16.91
CA THR A 59 -0.52 -11.42 -18.29
C THR A 59 -1.37 -10.15 -18.32
N SER A 60 -1.74 -9.69 -19.52
CA SER A 60 -2.64 -8.55 -19.68
C SER A 60 -4.01 -8.75 -19.00
N GLU A 61 -4.46 -9.99 -18.80
CA GLU A 61 -5.73 -10.30 -18.10
C GLU A 61 -5.65 -10.08 -16.58
N ASP A 62 -4.44 -10.14 -16.02
CA ASP A 62 -4.21 -10.01 -14.58
C ASP A 62 -4.04 -8.54 -14.13
N ILE A 63 -3.95 -7.59 -15.07
CA ILE A 63 -3.55 -6.21 -14.80
C ILE A 63 -4.54 -5.49 -13.88
N ASP A 64 -5.84 -5.68 -14.07
CA ASP A 64 -6.85 -5.05 -13.21
C ASP A 64 -6.74 -5.54 -11.77
N ASN A 65 -6.52 -6.85 -11.60
CA ASN A 65 -6.31 -7.45 -10.28
C ASN A 65 -5.00 -6.97 -9.64
N LEU A 66 -3.91 -6.98 -10.39
CA LEU A 66 -2.61 -6.48 -9.94
C LEU A 66 -2.70 -5.01 -9.54
N THR A 67 -3.36 -4.17 -10.34
CA THR A 67 -3.59 -2.76 -10.03
C THR A 67 -4.32 -2.61 -8.70
N GLY A 68 -5.38 -3.38 -8.46
CA GLY A 68 -6.09 -3.37 -7.18
C GLY A 68 -5.21 -3.76 -5.99
N ILE A 69 -4.34 -4.76 -6.16
CA ILE A 69 -3.37 -5.17 -5.13
C ILE A 69 -2.36 -4.05 -4.87
N ILE A 70 -1.80 -3.44 -5.92
CA ILE A 70 -0.83 -2.35 -5.82
C ILE A 70 -1.44 -1.13 -5.16
N ASP A 71 -2.64 -0.71 -5.55
CA ASP A 71 -3.34 0.43 -4.95
C ASP A 71 -3.62 0.18 -3.45
N ALA A 72 -4.02 -1.04 -3.08
CA ALA A 72 -4.22 -1.41 -1.68
C ALA A 72 -2.90 -1.37 -0.89
N LEU A 73 -1.81 -1.87 -1.47
CA LEU A 73 -0.48 -1.79 -0.87
C LEU A 73 0.00 -0.35 -0.71
N GLU A 74 -0.15 0.51 -1.73
CA GLU A 74 0.22 1.93 -1.65
C GLU A 74 -0.49 2.65 -0.50
N ASN A 75 -1.78 2.35 -0.30
CA ASN A 75 -2.56 2.89 0.82
C ASN A 75 -2.01 2.47 2.20
N ILE A 76 -1.48 1.25 2.32
CA ILE A 76 -0.89 0.76 3.57
C ILE A 76 0.53 1.32 3.76
N VAL A 77 1.39 1.21 2.75
CA VAL A 77 2.81 1.54 2.85
C VAL A 77 3.12 3.04 2.81
N CYS A 78 2.11 3.89 2.57
CA CYS A 78 2.26 5.34 2.74
C CYS A 78 2.62 5.74 4.19
N GLN A 79 2.39 4.85 5.16
CA GLN A 79 2.88 5.00 6.53
C GLN A 79 4.31 4.44 6.63
N VAL A 80 5.23 5.23 7.20
CA VAL A 80 6.68 4.92 7.23
C VAL A 80 6.98 3.55 7.86
N ASP A 81 6.35 3.23 9.00
CA ASP A 81 6.55 1.95 9.68
C ASP A 81 6.04 0.77 8.85
N ALA A 82 4.90 0.94 8.17
CA ALA A 82 4.30 -0.09 7.32
C ALA A 82 5.17 -0.41 6.10
N ALA A 83 5.86 0.58 5.51
CA ALA A 83 6.82 0.32 4.44
C ALA A 83 8.02 -0.53 4.90
N VAL A 84 8.48 -0.35 6.14
CA VAL A 84 9.54 -1.19 6.72
C VAL A 84 9.02 -2.61 6.97
N ASP A 85 7.80 -2.74 7.47
CA ASP A 85 7.14 -4.04 7.65
C ASP A 85 6.98 -4.77 6.31
N PHE A 86 6.60 -4.06 5.25
CA PHE A 86 6.50 -4.60 3.90
C PHE A 86 7.82 -5.23 3.43
N CYS A 87 8.95 -4.53 3.63
CA CYS A 87 10.27 -5.09 3.35
C CYS A 87 10.57 -6.33 4.21
N THR A 88 10.28 -6.27 5.50
CA THR A 88 10.52 -7.37 6.46
C THR A 88 9.70 -8.62 6.15
N LEU A 89 8.49 -8.44 5.62
CA LEU A 89 7.58 -9.51 5.21
C LEU A 89 7.93 -10.11 3.83
N GLY A 90 9.02 -9.66 3.20
CA GLY A 90 9.47 -10.15 1.90
C GLY A 90 8.76 -9.52 0.70
N GLY A 91 7.99 -8.44 0.90
CA GLY A 91 7.27 -7.77 -0.18
C GLY A 91 8.20 -7.23 -1.27
N LEU A 92 9.39 -6.75 -0.89
CA LEU A 92 10.38 -6.24 -1.85
C LEU A 92 10.93 -7.32 -2.78
N ALA A 93 11.01 -8.58 -2.32
CA ALA A 93 11.42 -9.70 -3.17
C ALA A 93 10.35 -10.01 -4.24
N GLU A 94 9.07 -9.89 -3.90
CA GLU A 94 7.98 -10.04 -4.88
C GLU A 94 7.97 -8.87 -5.89
N VAL A 95 8.30 -7.65 -5.45
CA VAL A 95 8.50 -6.50 -6.35
C VAL A 95 9.60 -6.81 -7.37
N GLN A 96 10.78 -7.26 -6.93
CA GLN A 96 11.88 -7.64 -7.82
C GLN A 96 11.48 -8.73 -8.82
N ARG A 97 10.85 -9.80 -8.34
CA ARG A 97 10.41 -10.90 -9.20
C ARG A 97 9.48 -10.41 -10.32
N LEU A 98 8.54 -9.53 -9.99
CA LEU A 98 7.58 -9.02 -10.97
C LEU A 98 8.16 -7.92 -11.87
N MET A 99 9.22 -7.22 -11.46
CA MET A 99 9.99 -6.32 -12.34
C MET A 99 10.61 -7.07 -13.53
N ASP A 100 10.89 -8.36 -13.38
CA ASP A 100 11.51 -9.21 -14.39
C ASP A 100 10.50 -10.08 -15.18
N CYS A 101 9.20 -9.91 -14.95
CA CYS A 101 8.18 -10.66 -15.70
C CYS A 101 8.08 -10.20 -17.17
N GLN A 102 7.40 -10.97 -18.01
CA GLN A 102 7.32 -10.67 -19.45
C GLN A 102 6.33 -9.55 -19.80
N CYS A 103 5.34 -9.28 -18.95
CA CYS A 103 4.29 -8.32 -19.22
C CYS A 103 4.70 -6.90 -18.79
N ASN A 104 4.87 -6.00 -19.75
CA ASN A 104 5.29 -4.63 -19.48
C ASN A 104 4.31 -3.85 -18.61
N GLU A 105 3.00 -4.06 -18.80
CA GLU A 105 1.94 -3.45 -18.00
C GLU A 105 2.07 -3.87 -16.53
N ALA A 106 2.32 -5.15 -16.26
CA ALA A 106 2.50 -5.65 -14.90
C ALA A 106 3.76 -5.07 -14.25
N ARG A 107 4.87 -4.98 -14.98
CA ARG A 107 6.11 -4.35 -14.52
C ARG A 107 5.88 -2.88 -14.17
N VAL A 108 5.14 -2.15 -15.01
CA VAL A 108 4.80 -0.74 -14.79
C VAL A 108 3.99 -0.58 -13.51
N GLU A 109 2.99 -1.44 -13.27
CA GLU A 109 2.19 -1.39 -12.05
C GLU A 109 3.03 -1.65 -10.81
N VAL A 110 3.85 -2.71 -10.81
CA VAL A 110 4.67 -3.06 -9.64
C VAL A 110 5.72 -2.00 -9.34
N LEU A 111 6.34 -1.41 -10.37
CA LEU A 111 7.33 -0.34 -10.20
C LEU A 111 6.74 0.93 -9.55
N ARG A 112 5.41 1.11 -9.52
CA ARG A 112 4.77 2.24 -8.81
C ARG A 112 5.01 2.19 -7.29
N LEU A 113 5.15 1.00 -6.71
CA LEU A 113 5.37 0.86 -5.27
C LEU A 113 6.71 1.44 -4.82
N ILE A 114 7.74 1.42 -5.67
CA ILE A 114 9.10 1.78 -5.26
C ILE A 114 9.19 3.22 -4.75
N PRO A 115 8.68 4.24 -5.47
CA PRO A 115 8.62 5.59 -4.95
C PRO A 115 7.91 5.70 -3.60
N THR A 116 6.74 5.09 -3.47
CA THR A 116 5.92 5.13 -2.25
C THR A 116 6.64 4.52 -1.05
N LEU A 117 7.37 3.43 -1.26
CA LEU A 117 8.16 2.74 -0.25
C LEU A 117 9.40 3.54 0.20
N ALA A 118 10.11 4.14 -0.75
CA ALA A 118 11.39 4.82 -0.49
C ALA A 118 11.22 6.26 0.04
N GLN A 119 10.12 6.93 -0.31
CA GLN A 119 9.97 8.36 -0.04
C GLN A 119 9.87 8.65 1.46
N HIS A 120 10.74 9.53 1.95
CA HIS A 120 10.87 9.88 3.37
C HIS A 120 11.17 8.69 4.29
N ASN A 121 11.76 7.62 3.75
CA ASN A 121 12.05 6.40 4.50
C ASN A 121 13.50 5.91 4.31
N PRO A 122 14.47 6.48 5.05
CA PRO A 122 15.88 6.11 4.95
C PRO A 122 16.14 4.61 5.17
N ARG A 123 15.35 3.96 6.04
CA ARG A 123 15.49 2.52 6.32
C ARG A 123 15.13 1.68 5.11
N VAL A 124 14.07 2.04 4.39
CA VAL A 124 13.68 1.33 3.16
C VAL A 124 14.65 1.66 2.02
N GLN A 125 15.14 2.90 1.93
CA GLN A 125 16.18 3.28 0.97
C GLN A 125 17.45 2.43 1.18
N ASP A 126 17.90 2.27 2.44
CA ASP A 126 19.03 1.39 2.80
C ASP A 126 18.80 -0.05 2.34
N VAL A 127 17.62 -0.61 2.64
CA VAL A 127 17.26 -1.98 2.23
C VAL A 127 17.24 -2.12 0.71
N MET A 128 16.74 -1.13 -0.02
CA MET A 128 16.73 -1.14 -1.49
C MET A 128 18.14 -1.09 -2.08
N LEU A 129 19.06 -0.36 -1.46
CA LEU A 129 20.48 -0.36 -1.86
C LEU A 129 21.12 -1.72 -1.58
N GLU A 130 20.85 -2.31 -0.42
CA GLU A 130 21.39 -3.61 0.00
C GLU A 130 20.87 -4.79 -0.83
N GLN A 131 19.62 -4.70 -1.32
CA GLN A 131 19.01 -5.72 -2.18
C GLN A 131 19.22 -5.45 -3.68
N GLU A 132 20.12 -4.53 -4.06
CA GLU A 132 20.45 -4.20 -5.45
C GLU A 132 19.26 -3.70 -6.30
N ILE A 133 18.18 -3.20 -5.67
CA ILE A 133 17.04 -2.58 -6.37
C ILE A 133 17.51 -1.42 -7.23
N MET A 134 18.42 -0.59 -6.70
CA MET A 134 18.99 0.53 -7.45
C MET A 134 19.67 0.08 -8.74
N ALA A 135 20.46 -1.00 -8.68
CA ALA A 135 21.14 -1.55 -9.85
C ALA A 135 20.13 -2.09 -10.88
N ALA A 136 19.09 -2.79 -10.42
CA ALA A 136 18.01 -3.26 -11.29
C ALA A 136 17.30 -2.10 -12.00
N LEU A 137 16.94 -1.03 -11.28
CA LEU A 137 16.29 0.14 -11.88
C LEU A 137 17.20 0.87 -12.87
N MET A 138 18.50 0.97 -12.59
CA MET A 138 19.46 1.54 -13.54
C MET A 138 19.55 0.71 -14.81
N SER A 139 19.57 -0.63 -14.70
CA SER A 139 19.55 -1.55 -15.85
C SER A 139 18.31 -1.33 -16.72
N LEU A 140 17.13 -1.25 -16.10
CA LEU A 140 15.88 -0.94 -16.81
C LEU A 140 15.94 0.42 -17.51
N LEU A 141 16.50 1.44 -16.87
CA LEU A 141 16.55 2.80 -17.41
C LEU A 141 17.46 2.91 -18.66
N VAL A 142 18.60 2.20 -18.68
CA VAL A 142 19.60 2.30 -19.76
C VAL A 142 19.34 1.34 -20.92
N SER A 143 18.55 0.27 -20.71
CA SER A 143 18.24 -0.69 -21.75
C SER A 143 17.46 -0.05 -22.91
N THR A 144 17.90 -0.32 -24.14
CA THR A 144 17.26 0.18 -25.37
C THR A 144 16.06 -0.64 -25.80
N ASP A 145 15.96 -1.88 -25.32
CA ASP A 145 14.87 -2.80 -25.65
C ASP A 145 13.65 -2.59 -24.72
N GLU A 146 13.82 -1.80 -23.67
CA GLU A 146 12.78 -1.52 -22.69
C GLU A 146 11.76 -0.49 -23.17
N CYS A 147 10.49 -0.73 -22.83
CA CYS A 147 9.43 0.20 -23.20
C CYS A 147 9.55 1.52 -22.40
N SER A 148 9.12 2.62 -23.01
CA SER A 148 9.25 3.95 -22.40
C SER A 148 8.57 4.05 -21.04
N SER A 149 7.42 3.40 -20.85
CA SER A 149 6.68 3.39 -19.59
C SER A 149 7.47 2.74 -18.44
N VAL A 150 8.11 1.59 -18.69
CA VAL A 150 8.97 0.92 -17.69
C VAL A 150 10.15 1.81 -17.33
N ARG A 151 10.80 2.42 -18.32
CA ARG A 151 11.95 3.33 -18.11
C ARG A 151 11.56 4.56 -17.28
N VAL A 152 10.39 5.13 -17.53
CA VAL A 152 9.87 6.27 -16.75
C VAL A 152 9.64 5.86 -15.30
N LYS A 153 9.04 4.70 -15.04
CA LYS A 153 8.84 4.20 -13.67
C LYS A 153 10.15 3.87 -12.97
N ALA A 154 11.12 3.29 -13.68
CA ALA A 154 12.46 3.05 -13.16
C ALA A 154 13.14 4.36 -12.73
N LEU A 155 13.06 5.41 -13.55
CA LEU A 155 13.56 6.74 -13.21
C LEU A 155 12.86 7.33 -11.98
N SER A 156 11.54 7.17 -11.86
CA SER A 156 10.80 7.59 -10.66
C SER A 156 11.29 6.87 -9.41
N GLY A 157 11.53 5.55 -9.48
CA GLY A 157 12.09 4.76 -8.39
C GLY A 157 13.49 5.23 -7.98
N ILE A 158 14.40 5.42 -8.96
CA ILE A 158 15.76 5.93 -8.71
C ILE A 158 15.68 7.30 -8.01
N SER A 159 14.86 8.21 -8.52
CA SER A 159 14.65 9.55 -7.94
C SER A 159 14.20 9.47 -6.48
N ALA A 160 13.34 8.52 -6.12
CA ALA A 160 12.89 8.34 -4.74
C ALA A 160 13.96 7.73 -3.83
N ILE A 161 14.76 6.78 -4.34
CA ILE A 161 15.84 6.15 -3.57
C ILE A 161 16.95 7.15 -3.23
N VAL A 162 17.36 7.99 -4.18
CA VAL A 162 18.47 8.96 -3.95
C VAL A 162 18.05 10.19 -3.16
N ARG A 163 16.76 10.56 -3.18
CA ARG A 163 16.30 11.83 -2.64
C ARG A 163 16.51 11.88 -1.13
N ALA A 164 17.25 12.90 -0.71
CA ALA A 164 17.55 13.16 0.70
C ALA A 164 18.18 11.96 1.43
N HIS A 165 18.98 11.15 0.72
CA HIS A 165 19.64 9.95 1.25
C HIS A 165 21.14 9.97 0.98
N GLU A 166 21.94 10.30 1.99
CA GLU A 166 23.39 10.50 1.85
C GLU A 166 24.14 9.25 1.36
N ARG A 167 23.72 8.05 1.79
CA ARG A 167 24.35 6.78 1.40
C ARG A 167 24.20 6.46 -0.09
N ALA A 168 23.28 7.12 -0.80
CA ALA A 168 23.12 6.94 -2.24
C ALA A 168 24.19 7.67 -3.08
N TYR A 169 24.96 8.59 -2.49
CA TYR A 169 26.02 9.35 -3.16
C TYR A 169 27.39 8.70 -2.93
#